data_AF-A0A9D7XRN0-F1
#
_entry.id   AF-A0A9D7XRN0-F1
#
_cell.length_a   1.000
_cell.length_b   1.000
_cell.length_c   1.000
_cell.angle_alpha   90.00
_cell.angle_beta   90.00
_cell.angle_gamma   90.00
#
_symmetry.space_group_name_H-M   'P 1'
#
loop_
_entity.id
_entity.type
_entity.pdbx_description
1 polymer ?
#
loop_
_entity_poly.entity_id
_entity_poly.type
_entity_poly.pdbx_seq_one_letter_code
_entity_poly.pdbx_strand_id
1 'polypeptide(L)'
;MASNFERMIKLAEDVFAAKNDPEQIDVDQGMIPRLQQLHPATVSEYDDGQGPVAWILIIPTTQDLMSRFLKHEISEKQLFEMTQPEISYDALYLCSALVLEEYRRKGIALRLTLNAIENIRKDHPIKSLFVWSFTDEGDMTADKIARLASLPLHKRV
;
A
#
# COMPACT_ATOMS: atom_id res chain seq x y z
N MET A 1 -17.60 22.41 8.56
CA MET A 1 -16.31 21.68 8.64
C MET A 1 -16.35 20.61 7.58
N ALA A 2 -15.24 20.38 6.87
CA ALA A 2 -15.17 19.24 5.95
C ALA A 2 -15.24 17.93 6.76
N SER A 3 -15.96 16.95 6.23
CA SER A 3 -16.04 15.59 6.78
C SER A 3 -14.67 14.89 6.72
N ASN A 4 -14.46 13.87 7.55
CA ASN A 4 -13.23 13.08 7.52
C ASN A 4 -13.00 12.45 6.13
N PHE A 5 -14.07 12.05 5.43
CA PHE A 5 -14.00 11.57 4.06
C PHE A 5 -13.42 12.62 3.09
N GLU A 6 -13.98 13.83 3.06
CA GLU A 6 -13.48 14.92 2.20
C GLU A 6 -12.02 15.28 2.53
N ARG A 7 -11.65 15.22 3.82
CA ARG A 7 -10.29 15.47 4.27
C ARG A 7 -9.32 14.37 3.80
N MET A 8 -9.76 13.11 3.81
CA MET A 8 -8.97 11.99 3.29
C MET A 8 -8.81 12.05 1.78
N ILE A 9 -9.85 12.42 1.03
CA ILE A 9 -9.76 12.68 -0.42
C ILE A 9 -8.73 13.78 -0.69
N LYS A 10 -8.83 14.90 0.03
CA LYS A 10 -7.86 15.99 -0.11
C LYS A 10 -6.43 15.55 0.22
N LEU A 11 -6.24 14.76 1.28
CA LEU A 11 -4.92 14.22 1.63
C LEU A 11 -4.38 13.30 0.53
N ALA A 12 -5.23 12.46 -0.06
CA ALA A 12 -4.87 11.63 -1.19
C ALA A 12 -4.46 12.50 -2.40
N GLU A 13 -5.27 13.49 -2.76
CA GLU A 13 -4.93 14.45 -3.83
C GLU A 13 -3.61 15.17 -3.56
N ASP A 14 -3.38 15.67 -2.36
CA ASP A 14 -2.15 16.41 -2.02
C ASP A 14 -0.91 15.49 -2.09
N VAL A 15 -1.04 14.21 -1.70
CA VAL A 15 0.06 13.22 -1.76
C VAL A 15 0.30 12.68 -3.17
N PHE A 16 -0.77 12.41 -3.93
CA PHE A 16 -0.67 11.85 -5.28
C PHE A 16 -0.43 12.93 -6.35
N ALA A 17 -1.01 14.12 -6.24
CA ALA A 17 -0.70 15.24 -7.15
C ALA A 17 0.73 15.78 -6.95
N ALA A 18 1.31 15.62 -5.76
CA ALA A 18 2.74 15.92 -5.55
C ALA A 18 3.65 14.95 -6.33
N LYS A 19 3.16 13.77 -6.70
CA LYS A 19 3.87 12.77 -7.51
C LYS A 19 3.61 13.05 -9.00
N ASN A 20 4.26 14.09 -9.55
CA ASN A 20 4.25 14.38 -10.99
C ASN A 20 5.08 13.38 -11.83
N ASP A 21 5.31 12.17 -11.31
CA ASP A 21 6.16 11.16 -11.92
C ASP A 21 5.30 10.18 -12.75
N PRO A 22 5.42 10.15 -14.09
CA PRO A 22 4.65 9.26 -14.95
C PRO A 22 4.92 7.77 -14.69
N GLU A 23 5.96 7.44 -13.94
CA GLU A 23 6.28 6.07 -13.53
C GLU A 23 5.55 5.61 -12.26
N GLN A 24 4.92 6.53 -11.52
CA GLN A 24 4.13 6.22 -10.32
C GLN A 24 2.68 5.86 -10.66
N ILE A 25 2.06 5.09 -9.77
CA ILE A 25 0.64 4.75 -9.91
C ILE A 25 -0.20 6.00 -9.65
N ASP A 26 -1.15 6.26 -10.55
CA ASP A 26 -2.20 7.25 -10.33
C ASP A 26 -3.40 6.58 -9.63
N VAL A 27 -3.76 7.07 -8.45
CA VAL A 27 -4.82 6.49 -7.63
C VAL A 27 -6.16 7.09 -8.05
N ASP A 28 -6.72 6.53 -9.11
CA ASP A 28 -8.00 6.95 -9.69
C ASP A 28 -9.18 6.05 -9.28
N GLN A 29 -10.37 6.39 -9.78
CA GLN A 29 -11.61 5.63 -9.51
C GLN A 29 -11.61 4.22 -10.14
N GLY A 30 -10.78 3.95 -11.15
CA GLY A 30 -10.66 2.64 -11.79
C GLY A 30 -9.70 1.69 -11.07
N MET A 31 -8.79 2.24 -10.26
CA MET A 31 -7.78 1.47 -9.54
C MET A 31 -8.37 0.65 -8.38
N ILE A 32 -9.32 1.20 -7.63
CA ILE A 32 -9.91 0.52 -6.46
C ILE A 32 -10.63 -0.79 -6.86
N PRO A 33 -11.51 -0.82 -7.89
CA PRO A 33 -12.09 -2.07 -8.37
C PRO A 33 -11.03 -3.08 -8.81
N ARG A 34 -9.96 -2.62 -9.48
CA ARG A 34 -8.87 -3.50 -9.92
C ARG A 34 -8.09 -4.10 -8.74
N LEU A 35 -7.80 -3.32 -7.71
CA LEU A 35 -7.16 -3.79 -6.49
C LEU A 35 -8.02 -4.82 -5.75
N GLN A 36 -9.34 -4.61 -5.74
CA GLN A 36 -10.28 -5.56 -5.14
C GLN A 36 -10.36 -6.89 -5.90
N GLN A 37 -10.11 -6.89 -7.23
CA GLN A 37 -9.95 -8.13 -8.00
C GLN A 37 -8.67 -8.90 -7.64
N LEU A 38 -7.62 -8.21 -7.20
CA LEU A 38 -6.40 -8.90 -6.74
C LEU A 38 -6.65 -9.57 -5.40
N HIS A 39 -7.18 -8.81 -4.43
CA HIS A 39 -7.61 -9.31 -3.13
C HIS A 39 -8.44 -8.23 -2.38
N PRO A 40 -9.47 -8.56 -1.58
CA PRO A 40 -10.30 -7.55 -0.88
C PRO A 40 -9.53 -6.72 0.15
N ALA A 41 -8.46 -7.26 0.74
CA ALA A 41 -7.63 -6.56 1.72
C ALA A 41 -6.54 -5.64 1.12
N THR A 42 -6.51 -5.45 -0.19
CA THR A 42 -5.57 -4.49 -0.85
C THR A 42 -5.84 -3.05 -0.46
N VAL A 43 -7.09 -2.72 -0.13
CA VAL A 43 -7.52 -1.41 0.34
C VAL A 43 -8.12 -1.59 1.73
N SER A 44 -7.55 -0.91 2.72
CA SER A 44 -8.01 -0.99 4.11
C SER A 44 -8.21 0.41 4.69
N GLU A 45 -9.25 0.57 5.50
CA GLU A 45 -9.54 1.84 6.15
C GLU A 45 -9.73 1.70 7.66
N TYR A 46 -9.49 2.79 8.38
CA TYR A 46 -9.89 2.95 9.77
C TYR A 46 -10.84 4.14 9.88
N ASP A 47 -12.08 3.84 10.24
CA ASP A 47 -13.12 4.81 10.57
C ASP A 47 -13.16 5.01 12.10
N ASP A 48 -13.19 6.25 12.55
CA ASP A 48 -13.23 6.61 13.97
C ASP A 48 -14.65 6.85 14.51
N GLY A 49 -15.68 6.58 13.71
CA GLY A 49 -17.08 6.86 13.97
C GLY A 49 -17.57 8.17 13.32
N GLN A 50 -16.69 8.98 12.74
CA GLN A 50 -17.00 10.21 12.01
C GLN A 50 -16.53 10.17 10.55
N GLY A 51 -16.14 8.99 10.06
CA GLY A 51 -15.60 8.76 8.72
C GLY A 51 -14.15 8.28 8.75
N PRO A 52 -13.57 7.98 7.57
CA PRO A 52 -12.23 7.41 7.48
C PRO A 52 -11.18 8.43 7.90
N VAL A 53 -10.23 7.99 8.73
CA VAL A 53 -9.08 8.80 9.17
C VAL A 53 -7.74 8.20 8.76
N ALA A 54 -7.77 6.99 8.19
CA ALA A 54 -6.63 6.36 7.57
C ALA A 54 -7.04 5.44 6.41
N TRP A 55 -6.24 5.44 5.35
CA TRP A 55 -6.32 4.53 4.21
C TRP A 55 -4.97 3.87 3.96
N ILE A 56 -4.97 2.56 3.81
CA ILE A 56 -3.80 1.76 3.44
C ILE A 56 -4.05 1.11 2.09
N LEU A 57 -3.00 1.13 1.27
CA LEU A 57 -2.96 0.45 -0.01
C LEU A 57 -1.77 -0.49 -0.06
N ILE A 58 -2.04 -1.78 -0.28
CA ILE A 58 -1.03 -2.80 -0.54
C ILE A 58 -1.38 -3.59 -1.80
N ILE A 59 -0.36 -4.00 -2.54
CA ILE A 59 -0.54 -4.69 -3.82
C ILE A 59 0.15 -6.05 -3.74
N PRO A 60 -0.61 -7.16 -3.73
CA PRO A 60 -0.02 -8.49 -3.83
C PRO A 60 0.48 -8.71 -5.24
N THR A 61 1.62 -9.39 -5.37
CA THR A 61 2.27 -9.65 -6.66
C THR A 61 3.23 -10.83 -6.54
N THR A 62 4.03 -11.07 -7.58
CA THR A 62 5.03 -12.15 -7.59
C THR A 62 6.42 -11.63 -7.26
N GLN A 63 7.29 -12.50 -6.76
CA GLN A 63 8.71 -12.19 -6.56
C GLN A 63 9.43 -11.79 -7.86
N ASP A 64 8.99 -12.29 -9.02
CA ASP A 64 9.52 -11.88 -10.32
C ASP A 64 9.27 -10.39 -10.57
N LEU A 65 8.02 -9.96 -10.46
CA LEU A 65 7.66 -8.55 -10.66
C LEU A 65 8.29 -7.66 -9.59
N MET A 66 8.35 -8.10 -8.33
CA MET A 66 9.10 -7.43 -7.27
C MET A 66 10.57 -7.23 -7.66
N SER A 67 11.26 -8.27 -8.11
CA SER A 67 12.68 -8.19 -8.50
C SER A 67 12.88 -7.19 -9.64
N ARG A 68 12.03 -7.22 -10.67
CA ARG A 68 12.10 -6.30 -11.80
C ARG A 68 11.87 -4.85 -11.37
N PHE A 69 10.90 -4.61 -10.49
CA PHE A 69 10.62 -3.30 -9.92
C PHE A 69 11.81 -2.76 -9.11
N LEU A 70 12.39 -3.59 -8.22
CA LEU A 70 13.55 -3.21 -7.41
C LEU A 70 14.80 -2.93 -8.25
N LYS A 71 14.93 -3.56 -9.42
CA LYS A 71 16.03 -3.34 -10.37
C LYS A 71 15.80 -2.17 -11.35
N HIS A 72 14.71 -1.41 -11.18
CA HIS A 72 14.31 -0.34 -12.09
C HIS A 72 14.03 -0.83 -13.53
N GLU A 73 13.71 -2.11 -13.71
CA GLU A 73 13.33 -2.69 -15.01
C GLU A 73 11.84 -2.45 -15.33
N ILE A 74 11.02 -2.22 -14.30
CA ILE A 74 9.63 -1.81 -14.45
C ILE A 74 9.29 -0.68 -13.46
N SER A 75 8.37 0.19 -13.88
CA SER A 75 7.81 1.25 -13.05
C SER A 75 6.78 0.74 -12.02
N GLU A 76 6.35 1.60 -11.10
CA GLU A 76 5.28 1.27 -10.15
C GLU A 76 3.96 1.02 -10.89
N LYS A 77 3.69 1.83 -11.92
CA LYS A 77 2.55 1.64 -12.83
C LYS A 77 2.60 0.28 -13.53
N GLN A 78 3.75 -0.08 -14.10
CA GLN A 78 3.91 -1.36 -14.78
C GLN A 78 3.79 -2.54 -13.79
N LEU A 79 4.33 -2.42 -12.58
CA LEU A 79 4.13 -3.43 -11.53
C LEU A 79 2.64 -3.71 -11.28
N PHE A 80 1.83 -2.66 -11.16
CA PHE A 80 0.39 -2.78 -10.96
C PHE A 80 -0.32 -3.38 -12.19
N GLU A 81 -0.05 -2.87 -13.39
CA GLU A 81 -0.67 -3.33 -14.64
C GLU A 81 -0.32 -4.79 -14.97
N MET A 82 0.92 -5.21 -14.69
CA MET A 82 1.41 -6.56 -14.97
C MET A 82 0.97 -7.59 -13.92
N THR A 83 0.50 -7.14 -12.75
CA THR A 83 -0.04 -8.02 -11.73
C THR A 83 -1.42 -8.52 -12.17
N GLN A 84 -1.51 -9.80 -12.52
CA GLN A 84 -2.75 -10.44 -12.97
C GLN A 84 -3.63 -10.87 -11.78
N PRO A 85 -4.97 -10.85 -11.91
CA PRO A 85 -5.86 -11.37 -10.89
C PRO A 85 -5.87 -12.91 -10.93
N GLU A 86 -6.43 -13.55 -9.90
CA GLU A 86 -6.66 -15.01 -9.85
C GLU A 86 -5.40 -15.88 -9.97
N ILE A 87 -4.23 -15.33 -9.65
CA ILE A 87 -2.97 -16.09 -9.51
C ILE A 87 -2.55 -16.19 -8.05
N SER A 88 -1.56 -17.05 -7.78
CA SER A 88 -0.90 -17.09 -6.48
C SER A 88 0.14 -15.98 -6.37
N TYR A 89 0.05 -15.16 -5.32
CA TYR A 89 1.02 -14.10 -5.01
C TYR A 89 1.99 -14.56 -3.93
N ASP A 90 3.24 -14.13 -4.01
CA ASP A 90 4.26 -14.45 -3.00
C ASP A 90 5.12 -13.24 -2.57
N ALA A 91 4.80 -12.05 -3.06
CA ALA A 91 5.34 -10.77 -2.61
C ALA A 91 4.21 -9.75 -2.35
N LEU A 92 4.44 -8.81 -1.43
CA LEU A 92 3.52 -7.72 -1.13
C LEU A 92 4.22 -6.37 -1.23
N TYR A 93 3.67 -5.49 -2.05
CA TYR A 93 4.10 -4.10 -2.16
C TYR A 93 3.37 -3.22 -1.15
N LEU A 94 4.12 -2.52 -0.30
CA LEU A 94 3.60 -1.54 0.66
C LEU A 94 3.48 -0.18 -0.05
N CYS A 95 2.40 0.00 -0.83
CA CYS A 95 2.27 1.14 -1.76
C CYS A 95 2.01 2.47 -1.05
N SER A 96 1.00 2.56 -0.20
CA SER A 96 0.72 3.82 0.51
C SER A 96 0.04 3.64 1.85
N ALA A 97 0.28 4.61 2.73
CA ALA A 97 -0.35 4.73 4.03
C ALA A 97 -0.70 6.21 4.29
N LEU A 98 -1.97 6.56 4.10
CA LEU A 98 -2.49 7.90 4.33
C LEU A 98 -3.16 7.93 5.69
N VAL A 99 -2.79 8.91 6.51
CA VAL A 99 -3.37 9.13 7.84
C VAL A 99 -3.51 10.62 8.08
N LEU A 100 -4.71 11.05 8.48
CA LEU A 100 -4.96 12.44 8.89
C LEU A 100 -4.00 12.84 10.01
N GLU A 101 -3.51 14.08 9.96
CA GLU A 101 -2.38 14.54 10.77
C GLU A 101 -2.56 14.28 12.27
N GLU A 102 -3.73 14.59 12.81
CA GLU A 102 -4.07 14.42 14.23
C GLU A 102 -4.26 12.95 14.65
N TYR A 103 -4.29 12.02 13.68
CA TYR A 103 -4.35 10.56 13.89
C TYR A 103 -2.99 9.86 13.66
N ARG A 104 -1.96 10.59 13.20
CA ARG A 104 -0.60 10.06 13.01
C ARG A 104 0.04 9.66 14.34
N ARG A 105 1.06 8.79 14.25
CA ARG A 105 1.83 8.25 15.40
C ARG A 105 1.01 7.46 16.45
N LYS A 106 -0.28 7.17 16.19
CA LYS A 106 -1.14 6.32 17.03
C LYS A 106 -1.11 4.82 16.65
N GLY A 107 -0.22 4.44 15.72
CA GLY A 107 -0.05 3.07 15.24
C GLY A 107 -1.19 2.56 14.35
N ILE A 108 -2.07 3.44 13.84
CA ILE A 108 -3.22 3.06 13.01
C ILE A 108 -2.77 2.37 11.71
N ALA A 109 -1.89 3.03 10.94
CA ALA A 109 -1.37 2.49 9.69
C ALA A 109 -0.68 1.13 9.87
N LEU A 110 0.12 0.99 10.95
CA LEU A 110 0.78 -0.27 11.30
C LEU A 110 -0.23 -1.40 11.51
N ARG A 111 -1.27 -1.17 12.33
CA ARG A 111 -2.30 -2.19 12.62
C ARG A 111 -3.10 -2.55 11.38
N LEU A 112 -3.53 -1.56 10.60
CA LEU A 112 -4.25 -1.80 9.34
C LEU A 112 -3.41 -2.63 8.37
N THR A 113 -2.15 -2.27 8.18
CA THR A 113 -1.27 -2.98 7.24
C THR A 113 -0.99 -4.42 7.69
N LEU A 114 -0.75 -4.65 8.99
CA LEU A 114 -0.56 -6.01 9.52
C LEU A 114 -1.81 -6.87 9.34
N ASN A 115 -3.00 -6.32 9.63
CA ASN A 115 -4.26 -7.02 9.41
C ASN A 115 -4.47 -7.36 7.93
N ALA A 116 -4.13 -6.43 7.04
CA ALA A 116 -4.23 -6.64 5.60
C ALA A 116 -3.27 -7.73 5.10
N ILE A 117 -2.01 -7.72 5.57
CA ILE A 117 -1.02 -8.78 5.29
C ILE A 117 -1.54 -10.14 5.76
N GLU A 118 -2.02 -10.24 7.02
CA GLU A 118 -2.50 -11.50 7.57
C GLU A 118 -3.75 -12.02 6.84
N ASN A 119 -4.62 -11.13 6.35
CA ASN A 119 -5.75 -11.54 5.52
C ASN A 119 -5.29 -12.06 4.16
N ILE A 120 -4.37 -11.37 3.47
CA ILE A 120 -3.83 -11.83 2.18
C ILE A 120 -3.10 -13.17 2.33
N ARG A 121 -2.40 -13.39 3.45
CA ARG A 121 -1.68 -14.63 3.74
C ARG A 121 -2.56 -15.87 3.91
N LYS A 122 -3.86 -15.70 4.15
CA LYS A 122 -4.80 -16.82 4.22
C LYS A 122 -5.00 -17.46 2.84
N ASP A 123 -4.93 -16.66 1.79
CA ASP A 123 -5.21 -17.07 0.42
C ASP A 123 -3.91 -17.22 -0.42
N HIS A 124 -2.84 -16.53 -0.02
CA HIS A 124 -1.60 -16.44 -0.79
C HIS A 124 -0.34 -16.70 0.05
N PRO A 125 0.66 -17.46 -0.46
CA PRO A 125 1.89 -17.78 0.25
C PRO A 125 2.88 -16.61 0.22
N ILE A 126 2.55 -15.48 0.84
CA ILE A 126 3.41 -14.30 0.89
C ILE A 126 4.73 -14.61 1.62
N LYS A 127 5.85 -14.36 0.94
CA LYS A 127 7.21 -14.61 1.42
C LYS A 127 8.02 -13.34 1.62
N SER A 128 7.61 -12.22 1.03
CA SER A 128 8.41 -10.99 1.02
C SER A 128 7.54 -9.75 1.00
N LEU A 129 8.02 -8.69 1.65
CA LEU A 129 7.49 -7.34 1.54
C LEU A 129 8.47 -6.48 0.74
N PHE A 130 7.96 -5.48 0.05
CA PHE A 130 8.81 -4.46 -0.54
C PHE A 130 8.14 -3.09 -0.57
N VAL A 131 8.95 -2.04 -0.64
CA VAL A 131 8.49 -0.66 -0.54
C VAL A 131 9.35 0.27 -1.39
N TRP A 132 8.73 1.37 -1.82
CA TRP A 132 9.42 2.53 -2.37
C TRP A 132 8.97 3.76 -1.58
N SER A 133 9.67 4.02 -0.49
CA SER A 133 9.36 5.10 0.47
C SER A 133 10.06 6.39 0.06
N PHE A 134 9.36 7.51 0.28
CA PHE A 134 9.87 8.87 0.04
C PHE A 134 10.05 9.66 1.33
N THR A 135 9.74 9.07 2.49
CA THR A 135 9.82 9.70 3.80
C THR A 135 10.41 8.75 4.83
N ASP A 136 11.13 9.31 5.80
CA ASP A 136 11.71 8.55 6.91
C ASP A 136 10.62 7.84 7.73
N GLU A 137 9.46 8.46 7.94
CA GLU A 137 8.34 7.82 8.65
C GLU A 137 7.76 6.63 7.90
N GLY A 138 7.70 6.72 6.56
CA GLY A 138 7.28 5.61 5.70
C GLY A 138 8.24 4.43 5.82
N ASP A 139 9.55 4.73 5.76
CA ASP A 139 10.62 3.75 5.93
C ASP A 139 10.57 3.04 7.29
N MET A 140 10.49 3.82 8.37
CA MET A 140 10.39 3.28 9.73
C MET A 140 9.14 2.41 9.92
N THR A 141 8.02 2.80 9.29
CA THR A 141 6.78 2.03 9.35
C THR A 141 6.93 0.71 8.60
N ALA A 142 7.50 0.71 7.40
CA ALA A 142 7.77 -0.49 6.62
C ALA A 142 8.69 -1.48 7.35
N ASP A 143 9.79 -0.98 7.93
CA ASP A 143 10.71 -1.81 8.73
C ASP A 143 10.01 -2.47 9.92
N LYS A 144 9.14 -1.72 10.60
CA LYS A 144 8.36 -2.23 11.73
C LYS A 144 7.32 -3.27 11.30
N ILE A 145 6.64 -3.04 10.17
CA ILE A 145 5.70 -4.00 9.59
C ILE A 145 6.42 -5.31 9.29
N ALA A 146 7.56 -5.25 8.59
CA ALA A 146 8.33 -6.43 8.19
C ALA A 146 8.79 -7.28 9.38
N ARG A 147 9.31 -6.62 10.43
CA ARG A 147 9.70 -7.30 11.68
C ARG A 147 8.51 -7.99 12.35
N LEU A 148 7.36 -7.33 12.44
CA LEU A 148 6.18 -7.89 13.10
C LEU A 148 5.49 -8.98 12.28
N ALA A 149 5.50 -8.86 10.95
CA ALA A 149 4.99 -9.88 10.03
C ALA A 149 5.96 -11.06 9.86
N SER A 150 7.20 -10.96 10.37
CA SER A 150 8.27 -11.93 10.15
C SER A 150 8.56 -12.19 8.66
N LEU A 151 8.55 -11.13 7.87
CA LEU A 151 8.81 -11.16 6.43
C LEU A 151 10.03 -10.29 6.09
N PRO A 152 10.90 -10.72 5.15
CA PRO A 152 11.96 -9.88 4.64
C PRO A 152 11.38 -8.64 3.96
N LEU A 153 12.03 -7.49 4.13
CA LEU A 153 11.70 -6.23 3.47
C LEU A 153 12.76 -5.87 2.44
N HIS A 154 12.32 -5.57 1.23
CA HIS A 154 13.16 -5.05 0.16
C HIS A 154 12.80 -3.58 -0.11
N LYS A 155 13.80 -2.73 -0.27
CA LYS A 155 13.60 -1.30 -0.52
C LYS A 155 14.10 -0.96 -1.92
N ARG A 156 13.30 -0.22 -2.69
CA ARG A 156 13.77 0.40 -3.93
C ARG A 156 14.53 1.67 -3.57
N VAL A 157 15.79 1.77 -4.01
CA VAL A 157 16.71 2.90 -3.79
C VAL A 157 16.91 3.63 -5.11
#